data_AF-A0A9W7FPQ3-F1
#
_entry.id   AF-A0A9W7FPQ3-F1
#
_cell.length_a   1.000
_cell.length_b   1.000
_cell.length_c   1.000
_cell.angle_alpha   90.00
_cell.angle_beta   90.00
_cell.angle_gamma   90.00
#
_symmetry.space_group_name_H-M   'P 1'
#
loop_
_entity.id
_entity.type
_entity.pdbx_description
1 polymer ?
#
loop_
_entity_poly.entity_id
_entity_poly.type
_entity_poly.pdbx_seq_one_letter_code
_entity_poly.pdbx_strand_id
1 'polypeptide(L)'
;MFRGSARVRTDIDDGLPLSARSTSELKKHSKRINQRSGPLWLLLILLGGLMILGSKYYRLTSAYLMLQQYNIEIEKSSGNSHVANLELKGANEQLRYKVTNLQKKYGGGGGGGVEEAPVVVDSDVKLKKTNEAILKKVQPMKDDLIALSKLLLPFLFGPSPYFLTIAVELPGSGGKEEEIVLKLEPDLMPYTTLFFLRQVEAGLWSGTSIIRSASHVIQADPRPQMSAFKQAGMTSVAFQEYNPEFPHTKHTIGLAGRPGGPDFYFSMIDNTKNHGPGGQGNYDLPAEADPAFGTVTAGHDVLDRIHKLPTKEGNFKMLTSFVTIKSISLNNS
;
A
#
# COMPACT_ATOMS: atom_id res chain seq x y z
N MET A 1 62.74 8.35 -7.79
CA MET A 1 63.49 9.35 -6.99
C MET A 1 62.44 10.19 -6.26
N PHE A 2 62.26 10.29 -4.94
CA PHE A 2 62.97 10.08 -3.66
C PHE A 2 61.94 9.45 -2.67
N ARG A 3 62.17 8.41 -1.87
CA ARG A 3 62.95 8.17 -0.63
C ARG A 3 62.64 9.05 0.61
N GLY A 4 62.29 8.38 1.72
CA GLY A 4 62.37 8.81 3.15
C GLY A 4 61.04 8.58 3.89
N SER A 5 60.78 7.56 4.73
CA SER A 5 61.46 6.92 5.89
C SER A 5 61.58 7.79 7.13
N ALA A 6 60.80 7.47 8.17
CA ALA A 6 61.18 7.67 9.57
C ALA A 6 60.46 6.64 10.48
N ARG A 7 61.26 5.72 11.05
CA ARG A 7 60.93 4.92 12.24
C ARG A 7 61.17 5.77 13.48
N VAL A 8 60.36 5.59 14.52
CA VAL A 8 60.78 5.87 15.90
C VAL A 8 60.49 4.61 16.73
N ARG A 9 61.56 4.09 17.32
CA ARG A 9 61.60 3.02 18.31
C ARG A 9 62.54 3.55 19.39
N THR A 10 62.09 3.57 20.64
CA THR A 10 62.96 3.69 21.80
C THR A 10 62.39 2.78 22.88
N ASP A 11 63.08 1.66 23.06
CA ASP A 11 63.11 0.86 24.29
C ASP A 11 63.94 1.60 25.35
N ILE A 12 63.68 1.32 26.64
CA ILE A 12 64.54 1.42 27.85
C ILE A 12 63.61 1.01 29.03
N ASP A 13 63.79 -0.21 29.58
CA ASP A 13 64.53 -0.54 30.83
C ASP A 13 63.78 -0.06 32.09
N ASP A 14 63.71 -0.71 33.25
CA ASP A 14 64.31 -1.89 33.91
C ASP A 14 63.30 -2.24 35.05
N GLY A 15 63.00 -3.49 35.39
CA GLY A 15 63.78 -4.24 36.37
C GLY A 15 63.23 -4.15 37.82
N LEU A 16 62.78 -5.30 38.32
CA LEU A 16 62.76 -5.78 39.74
C LEU A 16 61.45 -5.77 40.57
N PRO A 17 61.32 -6.74 41.51
CA PRO A 17 60.08 -7.47 41.76
C PRO A 17 59.37 -7.03 43.04
N LEU A 18 58.04 -6.99 43.01
CA LEU A 18 57.24 -6.83 44.22
C LEU A 18 56.52 -8.14 44.55
N SER A 19 57.12 -8.81 45.55
CA SER A 19 56.54 -9.71 46.55
C SER A 19 55.06 -10.09 46.38
N ALA A 20 54.82 -11.39 46.28
CA ALA A 20 53.54 -12.03 46.45
C ALA A 20 52.86 -11.61 47.77
N ARG A 21 51.93 -10.64 47.69
CA ARG A 21 50.90 -10.44 48.71
C ARG A 21 49.69 -11.29 48.35
N SER A 22 49.58 -12.41 49.07
CA SER A 22 48.36 -13.14 49.44
C SER A 22 47.07 -12.76 48.69
N THR A 23 46.78 -13.49 47.61
CA THR A 23 45.50 -13.46 46.87
C THR A 23 44.33 -14.09 47.63
N SER A 24 44.49 -14.45 48.91
CA SER A 24 43.42 -15.12 49.69
C SER A 24 42.49 -14.15 50.44
N GLU A 25 42.89 -12.91 50.68
CA GLU A 25 42.07 -11.92 51.40
C GLU A 25 41.07 -11.18 50.48
N LEU A 26 41.44 -10.88 49.23
CA LEU A 26 40.53 -10.23 48.25
C LEU A 26 39.39 -11.15 47.78
N LYS A 27 39.56 -12.48 47.85
CA LYS A 27 38.48 -13.45 47.53
C LYS A 27 37.42 -13.57 48.62
N LYS A 28 37.67 -13.11 49.86
CA LYS A 28 36.69 -13.16 50.95
C LYS A 28 35.72 -11.97 50.95
N HIS A 29 36.09 -10.82 50.39
CA HIS A 29 35.17 -9.67 50.26
C HIS A 29 34.29 -9.71 49.00
N SER A 30 34.75 -10.31 47.90
CA SER A 30 33.93 -10.51 46.69
C SER A 30 32.78 -11.52 46.90
N LYS A 31 32.93 -12.49 47.82
CA LYS A 31 31.91 -13.53 48.08
C LYS A 31 30.69 -13.07 48.88
N ARG A 32 30.67 -11.85 49.47
CA ARG A 32 29.52 -11.34 50.24
C ARG A 32 28.54 -10.47 49.44
N ILE A 33 28.87 -10.07 48.21
CA ILE A 33 27.99 -9.23 47.38
C ILE A 33 27.05 -10.07 46.48
N ASN A 34 27.32 -11.37 46.31
CA ASN A 34 26.63 -12.22 45.32
C ASN A 34 25.40 -13.02 45.80
N GLN A 35 24.84 -12.76 46.98
CA GLN A 35 23.73 -13.58 47.52
C GLN A 35 22.41 -12.88 47.83
N ARG A 36 22.24 -11.58 47.52
CA ARG A 36 20.98 -10.87 47.85
C ARG A 36 20.27 -10.11 46.72
N SER A 37 20.78 -10.13 45.48
CA SER A 37 20.18 -9.41 44.35
C SER A 37 19.58 -10.28 43.23
N GLY A 38 19.62 -11.61 43.38
CA GLY A 38 19.24 -12.58 42.33
C GLY A 38 17.88 -12.37 41.66
N PRO A 39 16.77 -12.10 42.40
CA PRO A 39 15.46 -11.92 41.78
C PRO A 39 15.17 -10.48 41.31
N LEU A 40 15.80 -9.46 41.93
CA LEU A 40 15.48 -8.06 41.63
C LEU A 40 16.03 -7.61 40.27
N TRP A 41 17.22 -8.09 39.88
CA TRP A 41 17.83 -7.72 38.60
C TRP A 41 17.10 -8.37 37.40
N LEU A 42 16.61 -9.60 37.54
CA LEU A 42 15.77 -10.25 36.53
C LEU A 42 14.44 -9.51 36.35
N LEU A 43 13.83 -9.02 37.44
CA LEU A 43 12.63 -8.18 37.38
C LEU A 43 12.89 -6.86 36.63
N LEU A 44 14.02 -6.20 36.88
CA LEU A 44 14.40 -4.96 36.18
C LEU A 44 14.67 -5.18 34.68
N ILE A 45 15.26 -6.32 34.30
CA ILE A 45 15.44 -6.68 32.88
C ILE A 45 14.08 -6.93 32.21
N LEU A 46 13.18 -7.65 32.88
CA LEU A 46 11.81 -7.88 32.39
C LEU A 46 11.03 -6.57 32.23
N LEU A 47 11.08 -5.68 33.23
CA LEU A 47 10.43 -4.37 33.17
C LEU A 47 11.05 -3.47 32.10
N GLY A 48 12.37 -3.48 31.93
CA GLY A 48 13.06 -2.77 30.85
C GLY A 48 12.65 -3.28 29.46
N GLY A 49 12.56 -4.61 29.30
CA GLY A 49 12.06 -5.24 28.07
C GLY A 49 10.62 -4.86 27.76
N LEU A 50 9.72 -4.88 28.76
CA LEU A 50 8.33 -4.47 28.63
C LEU A 50 8.19 -2.98 28.29
N MET A 51 9.02 -2.10 28.85
CA MET A 51 9.01 -0.67 28.50
C MET A 51 9.50 -0.41 27.07
N ILE A 52 10.52 -1.14 26.59
CA ILE A 52 11.00 -1.04 25.21
C ILE A 52 9.92 -1.54 24.24
N LEU A 53 9.27 -2.67 24.55
CA LEU A 53 8.16 -3.21 23.76
C LEU A 53 6.95 -2.26 23.75
N GLY A 54 6.58 -1.71 24.91
CA GLY A 54 5.50 -0.74 25.05
C GLY A 54 5.78 0.56 24.30
N SER A 55 7.01 1.07 24.33
CA SER A 55 7.41 2.26 23.57
C SER A 55 7.35 2.03 22.06
N LYS A 56 7.81 0.86 21.59
CA LYS A 56 7.69 0.47 20.18
C LYS A 56 6.23 0.34 19.75
N TYR A 57 5.40 -0.33 20.55
CA TYR A 57 3.98 -0.49 20.31
C TYR A 57 3.22 0.85 20.28
N TYR A 58 3.55 1.76 21.19
CA TYR A 58 2.97 3.11 21.22
C TYR A 58 3.33 3.90 19.95
N ARG A 59 4.61 3.93 19.56
CA ARG A 59 5.03 4.60 18.31
C ARG A 59 4.34 4.03 17.08
N LEU A 60 4.15 2.71 17.04
CA LEU A 60 3.43 2.00 15.97
C LEU A 60 1.96 2.44 15.89
N THR A 61 1.29 2.42 17.04
CA THR A 61 -0.14 2.74 17.15
C THR A 61 -0.36 4.22 16.81
N SER A 62 0.52 5.11 17.26
CA SER A 62 0.51 6.53 16.90
C SER A 62 0.75 6.73 15.40
N ALA A 63 1.72 6.04 14.79
CA ALA A 63 1.97 6.14 13.35
C ALA A 63 0.77 5.63 12.54
N TYR A 64 0.14 4.54 12.97
CA TYR A 64 -1.08 4.02 12.35
C TYR A 64 -2.27 4.99 12.48
N LEU A 65 -2.47 5.58 13.66
CA LEU A 65 -3.51 6.59 13.87
C LEU A 65 -3.25 7.85 13.05
N MET A 66 -1.99 8.30 12.94
CA MET A 66 -1.61 9.40 12.06
C MET A 66 -1.88 9.06 10.60
N LEU A 67 -1.62 7.83 10.16
CA LEU A 67 -1.89 7.36 8.80
C LEU A 67 -3.40 7.33 8.51
N GLN A 68 -4.21 6.85 9.46
CA GLN A 68 -5.68 6.89 9.37
C GLN A 68 -6.21 8.34 9.33
N GLN A 69 -5.71 9.21 10.21
CA GLN A 69 -6.05 10.63 10.20
C GLN A 69 -5.64 11.31 8.89
N TYR A 70 -4.45 11.01 8.40
CA TYR A 70 -3.94 11.52 7.14
C TYR A 70 -4.78 11.02 5.96
N ASN A 71 -5.21 9.76 5.94
CA ASN A 71 -6.14 9.24 4.93
C ASN A 71 -7.49 9.96 4.99
N ILE A 72 -8.04 10.19 6.18
CA ILE A 72 -9.29 10.96 6.35
C ILE A 72 -9.11 12.39 5.86
N GLU A 73 -7.97 13.03 6.14
CA GLU A 73 -7.66 14.38 5.65
C GLU A 73 -7.44 14.41 4.13
N ILE A 74 -6.79 13.39 3.57
CA ILE A 74 -6.69 13.19 2.13
C ILE A 74 -8.08 13.00 1.55
N GLU A 75 -8.95 12.14 2.09
CA GLU A 75 -10.32 11.96 1.57
C GLU A 75 -11.15 13.24 1.65
N LYS A 76 -11.02 14.01 2.74
CA LYS A 76 -11.68 15.33 2.87
C LYS A 76 -11.13 16.34 1.86
N SER A 77 -9.81 16.38 1.67
CA SER A 77 -9.15 17.32 0.76
C SER A 77 -9.25 16.89 -0.70
N SER A 78 -9.29 15.59 -0.99
CA SER A 78 -9.43 14.99 -2.30
C SER A 78 -10.88 15.00 -2.74
N GLY A 79 -11.84 14.84 -1.82
CA GLY A 79 -13.25 15.15 -2.03
C GLY A 79 -13.42 16.62 -2.45
N ASN A 80 -12.70 17.54 -1.80
CA ASN A 80 -12.64 18.93 -2.24
C ASN A 80 -11.85 19.13 -3.55
N SER A 81 -10.84 18.30 -3.86
CA SER A 81 -10.07 18.40 -5.12
C SER A 81 -10.84 17.81 -6.30
N HIS A 82 -11.68 16.80 -6.07
CA HIS A 82 -12.55 16.19 -7.07
C HIS A 82 -13.75 17.09 -7.30
N VAL A 83 -14.31 17.69 -6.24
CA VAL A 83 -15.28 18.79 -6.37
C VAL A 83 -14.64 19.98 -7.08
N ALA A 84 -13.41 20.40 -6.74
CA ALA A 84 -12.72 21.47 -7.43
C ALA A 84 -12.40 21.12 -8.89
N ASN A 85 -12.00 19.88 -9.19
CA ASN A 85 -11.76 19.42 -10.56
C ASN A 85 -13.06 19.28 -11.35
N LEU A 86 -14.17 18.85 -10.74
CA LEU A 86 -15.50 18.79 -11.35
C LEU A 86 -16.07 20.20 -11.55
N GLU A 87 -15.90 21.11 -10.60
CA GLU A 87 -16.25 22.52 -10.70
C GLU A 87 -15.41 23.19 -11.79
N LEU A 88 -14.12 22.87 -11.90
CA LEU A 88 -13.22 23.42 -12.91
C LEU A 88 -13.48 22.82 -14.30
N LYS A 89 -13.86 21.55 -14.39
CA LYS A 89 -14.33 20.90 -15.63
C LYS A 89 -15.68 21.47 -16.08
N GLY A 90 -16.62 21.66 -15.15
CA GLY A 90 -17.90 22.32 -15.39
C GLY A 90 -17.73 23.79 -15.78
N ALA A 91 -16.83 24.53 -15.12
CA ALA A 91 -16.51 25.92 -15.45
C ALA A 91 -15.86 26.02 -16.84
N ASN A 92 -14.95 25.10 -17.19
CA ASN A 92 -14.34 25.04 -18.53
C ASN A 92 -15.34 24.70 -19.64
N GLU A 93 -16.29 23.79 -19.39
CA GLU A 93 -17.36 23.50 -20.34
C GLU A 93 -18.31 24.69 -20.51
N GLN A 94 -18.66 25.38 -19.43
CA GLN A 94 -19.43 26.63 -19.49
C GLN A 94 -18.67 27.74 -20.25
N LEU A 95 -17.35 27.82 -20.07
CA LEU A 95 -16.51 28.78 -20.80
C LEU A 95 -16.49 28.45 -22.30
N ARG A 96 -16.28 27.19 -22.68
CA ARG A 96 -16.33 26.72 -24.07
C ARG A 96 -17.68 26.96 -24.72
N TYR A 97 -18.77 26.73 -23.98
CA TYR A 97 -20.12 27.02 -24.44
C TYR A 97 -20.33 28.53 -24.69
N LYS A 98 -19.89 29.39 -23.77
CA LYS A 98 -19.94 30.85 -23.94
C LYS A 98 -19.10 31.32 -25.12
N VAL A 99 -17.89 30.82 -25.29
CA VAL A 99 -17.00 31.15 -26.42
C VAL A 99 -17.65 30.74 -27.74
N THR A 100 -18.18 29.51 -27.83
CA THR A 100 -18.85 29.00 -29.04
C THR A 100 -20.10 29.83 -29.38
N ASN A 101 -20.88 30.23 -28.37
CA ASN A 101 -22.07 31.07 -28.59
C ASN A 101 -21.73 32.51 -28.95
N LEU A 102 -20.65 33.07 -28.41
CA LEU A 102 -20.16 34.38 -28.81
C LEU A 102 -19.64 34.35 -30.25
N GLN A 103 -18.90 33.31 -30.64
CA GLN A 103 -18.48 33.09 -32.02
C GLN A 103 -19.66 32.91 -32.98
N LYS A 104 -20.73 32.20 -32.58
CA LYS A 104 -21.95 32.12 -33.40
C LYS A 104 -22.72 33.43 -33.47
N LYS A 105 -22.79 34.18 -32.37
CA LYS A 105 -23.51 35.46 -32.27
C LYS A 105 -22.82 36.58 -33.05
N TYR A 106 -21.49 36.56 -33.15
CA TYR A 106 -20.71 37.63 -33.75
C TYR A 106 -19.89 37.22 -34.99
N GLY A 107 -19.81 35.92 -35.31
CA GLY A 107 -19.13 35.39 -36.50
C GLY A 107 -20.01 35.28 -37.75
N GLY A 108 -21.27 35.72 -37.67
CA GLY A 108 -22.18 35.80 -38.80
C GLY A 108 -22.25 37.21 -39.38
N GLY A 109 -21.18 37.67 -40.02
CA GLY A 109 -21.24 38.84 -40.90
C GLY A 109 -20.12 39.85 -40.72
N GLY A 110 -19.27 39.98 -41.74
CA GLY A 110 -18.43 41.14 -41.96
C GLY A 110 -16.96 40.92 -41.59
N GLY A 111 -16.12 40.77 -42.62
CA GLY A 111 -14.68 40.79 -42.49
C GLY A 111 -14.20 42.13 -41.94
N GLY A 112 -13.88 42.15 -40.65
CA GLY A 112 -13.10 43.20 -39.99
C GLY A 112 -12.17 42.50 -39.02
N GLY A 113 -10.86 42.73 -39.16
CA GLY A 113 -9.84 42.08 -38.34
C GLY A 113 -10.08 42.34 -36.86
N VAL A 114 -10.57 41.33 -36.15
CA VAL A 114 -10.62 41.33 -34.69
C VAL A 114 -9.25 40.89 -34.22
N GLU A 115 -8.54 41.81 -33.60
CA GLU A 115 -7.30 41.57 -32.87
C GLU A 115 -7.60 40.50 -31.80
N GLU A 116 -6.98 39.32 -31.95
CA GLU A 116 -7.19 38.19 -31.04
C GLU A 116 -6.82 38.63 -29.61
N ALA A 117 -7.80 38.62 -28.70
CA ALA A 117 -7.51 38.85 -27.29
C ALA A 117 -6.48 37.82 -26.80
N PRO A 118 -5.41 38.23 -26.09
CA PRO A 118 -4.35 37.33 -25.67
C PRO A 118 -4.95 36.18 -24.86
N VAL A 119 -4.80 35.00 -25.44
CA VAL A 119 -5.43 33.74 -25.03
C VAL A 119 -4.96 33.34 -23.63
N VAL A 120 -5.87 32.68 -22.92
CA VAL A 120 -5.84 31.92 -21.65
C VAL A 120 -4.59 31.04 -21.46
N VAL A 121 -3.38 31.62 -21.47
CA VAL A 121 -2.11 30.89 -21.35
C VAL A 121 -1.59 30.91 -19.91
N ASP A 122 -1.92 31.94 -19.12
CA ASP A 122 -1.36 32.11 -17.77
C ASP A 122 -1.99 31.17 -16.71
N SER A 123 -3.27 30.83 -16.86
CA SER A 123 -3.96 29.90 -15.93
C SER A 123 -3.37 28.50 -15.97
N ASP A 124 -3.01 28.01 -17.16
CA ASP A 124 -2.49 26.65 -17.35
C ASP A 124 -1.06 26.53 -16.80
N VAL A 125 -0.25 27.59 -16.96
CA VAL A 125 1.11 27.64 -16.41
C VAL A 125 1.07 27.66 -14.88
N LYS A 126 0.16 28.46 -14.29
CA LYS A 126 0.00 28.51 -12.83
C LYS A 126 -0.51 27.17 -12.26
N LEU A 127 -1.43 26.51 -12.95
CA LEU A 127 -1.96 25.20 -12.56
C LEU A 127 -0.87 24.11 -12.62
N LYS A 128 -0.08 24.06 -13.71
CA LYS A 128 1.04 23.12 -13.84
C LYS A 128 2.06 23.28 -12.71
N LYS A 129 2.49 24.51 -12.43
CA LYS A 129 3.43 24.81 -11.32
C LYS A 129 2.85 24.41 -9.96
N THR A 130 1.55 24.61 -9.75
CA THR A 130 0.88 24.23 -8.50
C THR A 130 0.83 22.71 -8.34
N ASN A 131 0.46 21.98 -9.40
CA ASN A 131 0.44 20.51 -9.40
C ASN A 131 1.84 19.92 -9.19
N GLU A 132 2.86 20.45 -9.86
CA GLU A 132 4.26 20.05 -9.64
C GLU A 132 4.70 20.27 -8.18
N ALA A 133 4.34 21.41 -7.58
CA ALA A 133 4.66 21.69 -6.18
C ALA A 133 3.92 20.75 -5.20
N ILE A 134 2.67 20.38 -5.50
CA ILE A 134 1.92 19.38 -4.72
C ILE A 134 2.56 18.00 -4.85
N LEU A 135 2.87 17.55 -6.08
CA LEU A 135 3.52 16.27 -6.33
C LEU A 135 4.87 16.17 -5.60
N LYS A 136 5.66 17.24 -5.60
CA LYS A 136 6.93 17.31 -4.86
C LYS A 136 6.76 17.16 -3.34
N LYS A 137 5.61 17.58 -2.78
CA LYS A 137 5.30 17.40 -1.36
C LYS A 137 4.72 16.01 -1.07
N VAL A 138 3.94 15.45 -1.98
CA VAL A 138 3.28 14.14 -1.81
C VAL A 138 4.28 12.98 -1.92
N GLN A 139 5.29 13.08 -2.79
CA GLN A 139 6.21 11.96 -3.01
C GLN A 139 6.94 11.50 -1.73
N PRO A 140 7.56 12.38 -0.91
CA PRO A 140 8.16 11.96 0.35
C PRO A 140 7.19 11.25 1.29
N MET A 141 5.92 11.66 1.32
CA MET A 141 4.90 11.03 2.16
C MET A 141 4.58 9.61 1.67
N LYS A 142 4.54 9.39 0.35
CA LYS A 142 4.41 8.03 -0.21
C LYS A 142 5.60 7.16 0.16
N ASP A 143 6.81 7.70 0.04
CA ASP A 143 8.05 6.99 0.34
C ASP A 143 8.12 6.60 1.83
N ASP A 144 7.71 7.50 2.73
CA ASP A 144 7.61 7.24 4.17
C ASP A 144 6.58 6.15 4.48
N LEU A 145 5.42 6.15 3.81
CA LEU A 145 4.40 5.11 3.97
C LEU A 145 4.89 3.73 3.49
N ILE A 146 5.62 3.68 2.38
CA ILE A 146 6.26 2.46 1.86
C ILE A 146 7.30 1.95 2.87
N ALA A 147 8.19 2.81 3.36
CA ALA A 147 9.23 2.46 4.30
C ALA A 147 8.65 1.96 5.64
N LEU A 148 7.63 2.65 6.16
CA LEU A 148 6.91 2.23 7.35
C LEU A 148 6.25 0.87 7.12
N SER A 149 5.60 0.66 5.97
CA SER A 149 4.93 -0.61 5.67
C SER A 149 5.90 -1.79 5.64
N LYS A 150 7.10 -1.62 5.09
CA LYS A 150 8.19 -2.63 5.13
C LYS A 150 8.61 -2.98 6.56
N LEU A 151 8.59 -2.02 7.48
CA LEU A 151 8.89 -2.24 8.89
C LEU A 151 7.74 -2.94 9.63
N LEU A 152 6.49 -2.58 9.31
CA LEU A 152 5.29 -3.07 10.00
C LEU A 152 4.95 -4.51 9.62
N LEU A 153 5.11 -4.88 8.36
CA LEU A 153 4.78 -6.21 7.85
C LEU A 153 5.42 -7.34 8.69
N PRO A 154 6.75 -7.40 8.88
CA PRO A 154 7.38 -8.45 9.68
C PRO A 154 7.03 -8.37 11.16
N PHE A 155 6.72 -7.17 11.66
CA PHE A 155 6.33 -6.98 13.04
C PHE A 155 4.93 -7.53 13.33
N LEU A 156 3.98 -7.35 12.40
CA LEU A 156 2.58 -7.74 12.57
C LEU A 156 2.31 -9.18 12.12
N PHE A 157 2.93 -9.61 11.02
CA PHE A 157 2.59 -10.86 10.33
C PHE A 157 3.73 -11.87 10.28
N GLY A 158 4.87 -11.60 10.93
CA GLY A 158 6.06 -12.43 10.84
C GLY A 158 6.84 -12.23 9.53
N PRO A 159 7.99 -12.88 9.35
CA PRO A 159 8.82 -12.71 8.16
C PRO A 159 8.10 -13.18 6.88
N SER A 160 8.41 -12.55 5.75
CA SER A 160 7.98 -13.01 4.43
C SER A 160 8.69 -14.32 4.04
N PRO A 161 8.16 -15.14 3.11
CA PRO A 161 7.01 -14.90 2.23
C PRO A 161 5.64 -15.05 2.93
N TYR A 162 4.64 -14.28 2.46
CA TYR A 162 3.25 -14.39 2.94
C TYR A 162 2.41 -15.19 1.97
N PHE A 163 1.79 -16.27 2.48
CA PHE A 163 0.83 -17.08 1.73
C PHE A 163 -0.58 -16.90 2.30
N LEU A 164 -1.55 -16.63 1.44
CA LEU A 164 -2.96 -16.56 1.84
C LEU A 164 -3.74 -17.71 1.21
N THR A 165 -4.67 -18.30 1.95
CA THR A 165 -5.72 -19.15 1.39
C THR A 165 -7.02 -18.37 1.36
N ILE A 166 -7.67 -18.35 0.20
CA ILE A 166 -9.04 -17.85 0.00
C ILE A 166 -9.93 -19.06 -0.18
N ALA A 167 -10.77 -19.33 0.81
CA ALA A 167 -11.81 -20.36 0.72
C ALA A 167 -13.04 -19.76 0.03
N VAL A 168 -13.47 -20.37 -1.07
CA VAL A 168 -14.61 -19.93 -1.86
C VAL A 168 -15.66 -21.03 -1.99
N GLU A 169 -16.92 -20.63 -2.12
CA GLU A 169 -18.04 -21.53 -2.41
C GLU A 169 -18.66 -21.14 -3.75
N LEU A 170 -18.58 -22.05 -4.73
CA LEU A 170 -19.15 -21.85 -6.05
C LEU A 170 -20.67 -22.10 -6.05
N PRO A 171 -21.45 -21.39 -6.90
CA PRO A 171 -22.87 -21.66 -7.06
C PRO A 171 -23.16 -23.13 -7.38
N GLY A 172 -24.04 -23.76 -6.60
CA GLY A 172 -24.44 -25.15 -6.80
C GLY A 172 -23.44 -26.20 -6.30
N SER A 173 -22.36 -25.81 -5.60
CA SER A 173 -21.39 -26.76 -5.04
C SER A 173 -21.92 -27.56 -3.84
N GLY A 174 -23.13 -27.22 -3.33
CA GLY A 174 -23.72 -27.87 -2.16
C GLY A 174 -22.99 -27.52 -0.86
N GLY A 175 -22.40 -26.31 -0.78
CA GLY A 175 -21.61 -25.89 0.40
C GLY A 175 -20.18 -26.38 0.39
N LYS A 176 -19.73 -27.08 -0.67
CA LYS A 176 -18.34 -27.50 -0.80
C LYS A 176 -17.45 -26.26 -1.03
N GLU A 177 -16.48 -26.09 -0.16
CA GLU A 177 -15.45 -25.06 -0.25
C GLU A 177 -14.32 -25.52 -1.17
N GLU A 178 -13.74 -24.56 -1.87
CA GLU A 178 -12.57 -24.72 -2.73
C GLU A 178 -11.56 -23.62 -2.43
N GLU A 179 -10.29 -23.87 -2.70
CA GLU A 179 -9.20 -23.00 -2.25
C GLU A 179 -8.46 -22.35 -3.41
N ILE A 180 -8.17 -21.07 -3.24
CA ILE A 180 -7.23 -20.31 -4.06
C ILE A 180 -6.09 -19.88 -3.13
N VAL A 181 -4.85 -20.19 -3.49
CA VAL A 181 -3.67 -19.83 -2.68
C VAL A 181 -2.93 -18.70 -3.36
N LEU A 182 -2.63 -17.65 -2.60
CA LEU A 182 -1.86 -16.49 -3.05
C LEU A 182 -0.49 -16.50 -2.38
N LYS A 183 0.53 -16.05 -3.12
CA LYS A 183 1.80 -15.54 -2.59
C LYS A 183 1.81 -14.03 -2.77
N LEU A 184 1.96 -13.27 -1.70
CA LEU A 184 2.06 -11.81 -1.74
C LEU A 184 3.52 -11.36 -1.98
N GLU A 185 3.70 -10.14 -2.48
CA GLU A 185 5.01 -9.54 -2.80
C GLU A 185 5.33 -8.31 -1.92
N PRO A 186 5.59 -8.50 -0.62
CA PRO A 186 5.80 -7.39 0.33
C PRO A 186 7.07 -6.57 0.07
N ASP A 187 8.08 -7.14 -0.60
CA ASP A 187 9.34 -6.43 -0.86
C ASP A 187 9.20 -5.37 -1.96
N LEU A 188 8.34 -5.67 -2.94
CA LEU A 188 8.06 -4.83 -4.10
C LEU A 188 6.85 -3.90 -3.87
N MET A 189 5.86 -4.37 -3.11
CA MET A 189 4.55 -3.72 -2.91
C MET A 189 4.13 -3.70 -1.43
N PRO A 190 4.99 -3.21 -0.51
CA PRO A 190 4.76 -3.30 0.94
C PRO A 190 3.50 -2.59 1.41
N TYR A 191 3.17 -1.42 0.86
CA TYR A 191 2.06 -0.62 1.36
C TYR A 191 0.71 -1.28 1.05
N THR A 192 0.54 -1.70 -0.19
CA THR A 192 -0.64 -2.42 -0.67
C THR A 192 -0.78 -3.77 0.01
N THR A 193 0.35 -4.50 0.17
CA THR A 193 0.37 -5.79 0.87
C THR A 193 -0.08 -5.63 2.32
N LEU A 194 0.46 -4.62 3.03
CA LEU A 194 0.05 -4.31 4.39
C LEU A 194 -1.44 -3.96 4.46
N PHE A 195 -1.92 -3.08 3.57
CA PHE A 195 -3.32 -2.68 3.50
C PHE A 195 -4.24 -3.90 3.34
N PHE A 196 -3.92 -4.81 2.42
CA PHE A 196 -4.72 -6.02 2.19
C PHE A 196 -4.66 -6.99 3.38
N LEU A 197 -3.48 -7.26 3.95
CA LEU A 197 -3.32 -8.14 5.11
C LEU A 197 -4.09 -7.63 6.34
N ARG A 198 -4.17 -6.31 6.54
CA ARG A 198 -4.97 -5.72 7.62
C ARG A 198 -6.47 -5.94 7.44
N GLN A 199 -6.98 -5.97 6.20
CA GLN A 199 -8.37 -6.34 5.94
C GLN A 199 -8.63 -7.82 6.22
N VAL A 200 -7.67 -8.68 5.88
CA VAL A 200 -7.71 -10.12 6.16
C VAL A 200 -7.71 -10.38 7.66
N GLU A 201 -6.78 -9.77 8.41
CA GLU A 201 -6.69 -9.86 9.87
C GLU A 201 -7.98 -9.38 10.56
N ALA A 202 -8.60 -8.32 10.04
CA ALA A 202 -9.87 -7.80 10.53
C ALA A 202 -11.10 -8.64 10.11
N GLY A 203 -10.90 -9.72 9.34
CA GLY A 203 -11.98 -10.62 8.92
C GLY A 203 -13.00 -10.01 7.97
N LEU A 204 -12.66 -8.91 7.28
CA LEU A 204 -13.61 -8.11 6.50
C LEU A 204 -14.13 -8.82 5.25
N TRP A 205 -13.38 -9.80 4.75
CA TRP A 205 -13.70 -10.52 3.51
C TRP A 205 -14.63 -11.72 3.70
N SER A 206 -14.85 -12.18 4.93
CA SER A 206 -15.73 -13.33 5.20
C SER A 206 -17.19 -12.99 4.91
N GLY A 207 -17.84 -13.81 4.07
CA GLY A 207 -19.22 -13.60 3.64
C GLY A 207 -19.39 -12.55 2.53
N THR A 208 -18.29 -12.06 1.94
CA THR A 208 -18.32 -11.22 0.73
C THR A 208 -18.41 -12.07 -0.54
N SER A 209 -18.24 -11.49 -1.73
CA SER A 209 -18.47 -12.22 -2.99
C SER A 209 -17.56 -11.79 -4.13
N ILE A 210 -17.25 -12.75 -5.00
CA ILE A 210 -16.82 -12.47 -6.38
C ILE A 210 -18.10 -12.26 -7.20
N ILE A 211 -18.26 -11.05 -7.73
CA ILE A 211 -19.51 -10.61 -8.37
C ILE A 211 -19.38 -10.40 -9.88
N ARG A 212 -18.16 -10.35 -10.40
CA ARG A 212 -17.89 -9.95 -11.79
C ARG A 212 -16.88 -10.89 -12.42
N SER A 213 -17.16 -11.27 -13.67
CA SER A 213 -16.25 -12.01 -14.54
C SER A 213 -16.20 -11.31 -15.90
N ALA A 214 -15.29 -10.36 -16.03
CA ALA A 214 -15.02 -9.67 -17.29
C ALA A 214 -13.95 -10.42 -18.08
N SER A 215 -13.82 -10.16 -19.39
CA SER A 215 -12.91 -10.87 -20.30
C SER A 215 -11.44 -10.94 -19.85
N HIS A 216 -11.00 -10.03 -18.98
CA HIS A 216 -9.61 -9.90 -18.56
C HIS A 216 -9.40 -10.02 -17.05
N VAL A 217 -10.48 -10.00 -16.24
CA VAL A 217 -10.42 -10.05 -14.77
C VAL A 217 -11.67 -10.70 -14.17
N ILE A 218 -11.49 -11.34 -13.01
CA ILE A 218 -12.58 -11.66 -12.09
C ILE A 218 -12.43 -10.79 -10.84
N GLN A 219 -13.51 -10.18 -10.35
CA GLN A 219 -13.45 -9.13 -9.32
C GLN A 219 -14.33 -9.46 -8.12
N ALA A 220 -13.72 -9.39 -6.94
CA ALA A 220 -14.34 -9.45 -5.62
C ALA A 220 -14.86 -8.07 -5.21
N ASP A 221 -15.98 -8.09 -4.49
CA ASP A 221 -16.68 -6.91 -4.00
C ASP A 221 -16.96 -7.08 -2.50
N PRO A 222 -16.78 -6.03 -1.69
CA PRO A 222 -16.89 -6.10 -0.24
C PRO A 222 -18.34 -6.26 0.23
N ARG A 223 -19.36 -6.17 -0.63
CA ARG A 223 -20.75 -6.31 -0.20
C ARG A 223 -21.02 -7.76 0.21
N PRO A 224 -21.82 -7.97 1.27
CA PRO A 224 -22.58 -6.95 2.02
C PRO A 224 -21.78 -6.20 3.11
N GLN A 225 -20.52 -6.53 3.34
CA GLN A 225 -19.67 -6.02 4.43
C GLN A 225 -19.14 -4.58 4.26
N MET A 226 -19.54 -3.83 3.23
CA MET A 226 -19.03 -2.48 2.95
C MET A 226 -19.10 -1.52 4.16
N SER A 227 -20.11 -1.64 5.03
CA SER A 227 -20.19 -0.83 6.26
C SER A 227 -19.05 -1.12 7.24
N ALA A 228 -18.62 -2.38 7.35
CA ALA A 228 -17.48 -2.77 8.18
C ALA A 228 -16.16 -2.22 7.62
N PHE A 229 -15.96 -2.28 6.29
CA PHE A 229 -14.81 -1.65 5.64
C PHE A 229 -14.74 -0.13 5.91
N LYS A 230 -15.88 0.56 5.83
CA LYS A 230 -15.98 2.00 6.16
C LYS A 230 -15.64 2.29 7.61
N GLN A 231 -16.18 1.51 8.55
CA GLN A 231 -15.90 1.67 9.98
C GLN A 231 -14.43 1.42 10.31
N ALA A 232 -13.78 0.49 9.58
CA ALA A 232 -12.36 0.19 9.72
C ALA A 232 -11.43 1.20 9.04
N GLY A 233 -11.96 2.14 8.24
CA GLY A 233 -11.14 3.05 7.42
C GLY A 233 -10.31 2.30 6.37
N MET A 234 -10.87 1.23 5.79
CA MET A 234 -10.18 0.33 4.85
C MET A 234 -10.89 0.27 3.48
N THR A 235 -11.53 1.37 3.06
CA THR A 235 -12.24 1.43 1.78
C THR A 235 -11.36 1.73 0.60
N SER A 236 -10.18 2.31 0.78
CA SER A 236 -9.23 2.50 -0.33
C SER A 236 -7.81 2.74 0.17
N VAL A 237 -6.84 2.55 -0.73
CA VAL A 237 -5.45 2.95 -0.51
C VAL A 237 -5.30 4.47 -0.64
N ALA A 238 -4.36 5.03 0.12
CA ALA A 238 -4.04 6.47 0.10
C ALA A 238 -3.42 6.91 -1.24
N PHE A 239 -2.75 5.99 -1.93
CA PHE A 239 -2.18 6.19 -3.25
C PHE A 239 -2.04 4.86 -3.97
N GLN A 240 -1.98 4.92 -5.30
CA GLN A 240 -1.68 3.77 -6.15
C GLN A 240 -0.19 3.43 -6.10
N GLU A 241 0.18 2.45 -5.28
CA GLU A 241 1.52 1.87 -5.30
C GLU A 241 1.66 1.00 -6.55
N TYR A 242 2.75 1.18 -7.30
CA TYR A 242 3.02 0.40 -8.50
C TYR A 242 4.52 0.16 -8.63
N ASN A 243 4.89 -1.05 -9.01
CA ASN A 243 6.27 -1.43 -9.26
C ASN A 243 6.38 -2.06 -10.67
N PRO A 244 7.21 -1.52 -11.58
CA PRO A 244 7.36 -2.07 -12.94
C PRO A 244 7.98 -3.47 -12.97
N GLU A 245 8.68 -3.90 -11.91
CA GLU A 245 9.20 -5.26 -11.77
C GLU A 245 8.11 -6.27 -11.40
N PHE A 246 6.93 -5.80 -11.00
CA PHE A 246 5.77 -6.63 -10.67
C PHE A 246 4.50 -6.14 -11.40
N PRO A 247 4.45 -6.30 -12.73
CA PRO A 247 3.32 -5.82 -13.54
C PRO A 247 2.09 -6.74 -13.42
N HIS A 248 0.97 -6.30 -13.99
CA HIS A 248 -0.29 -7.05 -14.00
C HIS A 248 -0.29 -8.21 -15.00
N THR A 249 0.44 -9.29 -14.73
CA THR A 249 0.42 -10.49 -15.58
C THR A 249 -0.76 -11.41 -15.27
N LYS A 250 -0.98 -12.43 -16.10
CA LYS A 250 -1.99 -13.45 -15.82
C LYS A 250 -1.76 -14.06 -14.42
N HIS A 251 -2.84 -14.23 -13.67
CA HIS A 251 -2.91 -14.74 -12.30
C HIS A 251 -2.29 -13.86 -11.21
N THR A 252 -1.99 -12.59 -11.49
CA THR A 252 -1.74 -11.63 -10.41
C THR A 252 -3.05 -11.20 -9.74
N ILE A 253 -2.96 -10.77 -8.49
CA ILE A 253 -4.03 -10.07 -7.78
C ILE A 253 -3.73 -8.57 -7.71
N GLY A 254 -4.76 -7.74 -7.90
CA GLY A 254 -4.66 -6.30 -7.75
C GLY A 254 -5.88 -5.64 -7.14
N LEU A 255 -5.74 -4.41 -6.65
CA LEU A 255 -6.87 -3.62 -6.14
C LEU A 255 -7.58 -2.88 -7.28
N ALA A 256 -8.90 -2.95 -7.33
CA ALA A 256 -9.70 -2.27 -8.33
C ALA A 256 -9.98 -0.82 -7.93
N GLY A 257 -10.10 0.07 -8.92
CA GLY A 257 -10.57 1.44 -8.70
C GLY A 257 -9.45 2.46 -8.49
N ARG A 258 -9.84 3.74 -8.48
CA ARG A 258 -8.93 4.90 -8.27
C ARG A 258 -9.61 5.92 -7.36
N PRO A 259 -9.21 6.05 -6.08
CA PRO A 259 -8.18 5.25 -5.39
C PRO A 259 -8.57 3.75 -5.30
N GLY A 260 -7.57 2.87 -5.25
CA GLY A 260 -7.77 1.42 -5.29
C GLY A 260 -8.39 0.87 -4.01
N GLY A 261 -9.29 -0.10 -4.14
CA GLY A 261 -9.94 -0.82 -3.04
C GLY A 261 -11.40 -0.40 -2.78
N PRO A 262 -12.09 -1.11 -1.85
CA PRO A 262 -11.60 -2.33 -1.22
C PRO A 262 -11.66 -3.51 -2.20
N ASP A 263 -12.46 -3.41 -3.26
CA ASP A 263 -12.53 -4.36 -4.36
C ASP A 263 -11.14 -4.80 -4.83
N PHE A 264 -10.96 -6.09 -5.03
CA PHE A 264 -9.76 -6.67 -5.63
C PHE A 264 -10.14 -7.57 -6.80
N TYR A 265 -9.19 -7.86 -7.67
CA TYR A 265 -9.40 -8.73 -8.81
C TYR A 265 -8.22 -9.67 -9.05
N PHE A 266 -8.51 -10.76 -9.75
CA PHE A 266 -7.49 -11.62 -10.32
C PHE A 266 -7.41 -11.36 -11.83
N SER A 267 -6.20 -11.16 -12.33
CA SER A 267 -5.93 -11.03 -13.77
C SER A 267 -6.09 -12.38 -14.47
N MET A 268 -6.97 -12.45 -15.47
CA MET A 268 -7.18 -13.68 -16.27
C MET A 268 -6.30 -13.73 -17.52
N ILE A 269 -5.69 -12.60 -17.88
CA ILE A 269 -4.73 -12.41 -18.97
C ILE A 269 -3.63 -11.44 -18.52
N ASP A 270 -2.63 -11.19 -19.36
CA ASP A 270 -1.71 -10.07 -19.16
C ASP A 270 -2.44 -8.73 -19.34
N ASN A 271 -2.58 -8.01 -18.22
CA ASN A 271 -3.22 -6.72 -18.09
C ASN A 271 -2.22 -5.58 -17.86
N THR A 272 -0.92 -5.79 -18.09
CA THR A 272 0.12 -4.77 -17.86
C THR A 272 -0.22 -3.45 -18.55
N LYS A 273 -0.77 -3.50 -19.76
CA LYS A 273 -1.20 -2.30 -20.50
C LYS A 273 -2.53 -1.72 -20.02
N ASN A 274 -3.45 -2.57 -19.55
CA ASN A 274 -4.80 -2.14 -19.18
C ASN A 274 -4.85 -1.53 -17.78
N HIS A 275 -4.11 -2.13 -16.85
CA HIS A 275 -4.12 -1.82 -15.42
C HIS A 275 -2.77 -1.24 -14.94
N GLY A 276 -1.74 -1.21 -15.79
CA GLY A 276 -0.49 -0.51 -15.50
C GLY A 276 -0.55 1.00 -15.80
N PRO A 277 0.59 1.69 -15.72
CA PRO A 277 0.68 3.13 -15.98
C PRO A 277 0.19 3.45 -17.40
N GLY A 278 -0.65 4.48 -17.53
CA GLY A 278 -1.24 4.89 -18.80
C GLY A 278 -2.35 3.96 -19.32
N GLY A 279 -2.85 3.03 -18.49
CA GLY A 279 -3.97 2.15 -18.79
C GLY A 279 -5.32 2.88 -19.00
N GLN A 280 -6.44 2.14 -19.04
CA GLN A 280 -7.82 2.57 -19.45
C GLN A 280 -7.96 4.09 -19.69
N GLY A 281 -8.02 4.52 -20.96
CA GLY A 281 -7.81 5.89 -21.45
C GLY A 281 -8.71 7.05 -20.97
N ASN A 282 -9.14 7.06 -19.71
CA ASN A 282 -9.98 8.06 -19.06
C ASN A 282 -9.36 8.60 -17.74
N TYR A 283 -8.03 8.61 -17.61
CA TYR A 283 -7.40 9.02 -16.36
C TYR A 283 -7.00 10.49 -16.35
N ASP A 284 -7.27 11.15 -15.21
CA ASP A 284 -6.81 12.52 -14.93
C ASP A 284 -5.29 12.59 -14.76
N LEU A 285 -4.65 11.47 -14.38
CA LEU A 285 -3.20 11.33 -14.22
C LEU A 285 -2.69 10.11 -15.02
N PRO A 286 -1.87 10.33 -16.07
CA PRO A 286 -1.35 9.25 -16.93
C PRO A 286 -0.52 8.19 -16.18
N ALA A 287 -0.07 8.45 -14.96
CA ALA A 287 0.78 7.56 -14.19
C ALA A 287 0.02 6.64 -13.20
N GLU A 288 -1.30 6.72 -13.10
CA GLU A 288 -2.05 5.93 -12.12
C GLU A 288 -2.36 4.51 -12.61
N ALA A 289 -1.49 3.57 -12.22
CA ALA A 289 -1.71 2.13 -12.33
C ALA A 289 -2.57 1.60 -11.18
N ASP A 290 -3.22 0.45 -11.36
CA ASP A 290 -3.76 -0.32 -10.24
C ASP A 290 -2.59 -0.98 -9.48
N PRO A 291 -2.68 -1.22 -8.17
CA PRO A 291 -1.66 -1.95 -7.42
C PRO A 291 -1.80 -3.46 -7.70
N ALA A 292 -0.77 -4.08 -8.30
CA ALA A 292 -0.60 -5.55 -8.32
C ALA A 292 0.27 -5.94 -7.13
N PHE A 293 -0.14 -6.89 -6.28
CA PHE A 293 0.56 -7.13 -5.00
C PHE A 293 0.70 -8.60 -4.60
N GLY A 294 0.32 -9.53 -5.47
CA GLY A 294 0.55 -10.95 -5.28
C GLY A 294 0.25 -11.77 -6.52
N THR A 295 0.53 -13.06 -6.44
CA THR A 295 0.30 -14.04 -7.51
C THR A 295 -0.43 -15.26 -6.96
N VAL A 296 -1.33 -15.83 -7.74
CA VAL A 296 -1.97 -17.12 -7.43
C VAL A 296 -0.94 -18.23 -7.62
N THR A 297 -0.70 -19.02 -6.58
CA THR A 297 0.21 -20.17 -6.60
C THR A 297 -0.52 -21.51 -6.68
N ALA A 298 -1.79 -21.57 -6.25
CA ALA A 298 -2.66 -22.74 -6.40
C ALA A 298 -4.13 -22.32 -6.55
N GLY A 299 -4.97 -23.22 -7.05
CA GLY A 299 -6.39 -22.95 -7.32
C GLY A 299 -6.65 -22.25 -8.67
N HIS A 300 -5.73 -22.37 -9.63
CA HIS A 300 -5.92 -21.82 -10.99
C HIS A 300 -7.16 -22.38 -11.69
N ASP A 301 -7.45 -23.68 -11.50
CA ASP A 301 -8.64 -24.34 -12.05
C ASP A 301 -9.94 -23.81 -11.43
N VAL A 302 -9.89 -23.38 -10.17
CA VAL A 302 -11.00 -22.72 -9.47
C VAL A 302 -11.27 -21.38 -10.14
N LEU A 303 -10.23 -20.56 -10.39
CA LEU A 303 -10.37 -19.28 -11.09
C LEU A 303 -10.92 -19.47 -12.51
N ASP A 304 -10.41 -20.46 -13.26
CA ASP A 304 -10.89 -20.78 -14.61
C ASP A 304 -12.36 -21.18 -14.61
N ARG A 305 -12.83 -21.92 -13.60
CA ARG A 305 -14.25 -22.27 -13.44
C ARG A 305 -15.10 -21.05 -13.09
N ILE A 306 -14.64 -20.21 -12.16
CA ILE A 306 -15.31 -18.95 -11.82
C ILE A 306 -15.44 -18.06 -13.06
N HIS A 307 -14.38 -17.97 -13.86
CA HIS A 307 -14.35 -17.12 -15.05
C HIS A 307 -15.35 -17.57 -16.13
N LYS A 308 -15.66 -18.88 -16.19
CA LYS A 308 -16.64 -19.48 -17.10
C LYS A 308 -18.08 -19.44 -16.58
N LEU A 309 -18.32 -18.98 -15.36
CA LEU A 309 -19.68 -18.89 -14.83
C LEU A 309 -20.53 -17.93 -15.67
N PRO A 310 -21.85 -18.18 -15.80
CA PRO A 310 -22.72 -17.30 -16.57
C PRO A 310 -22.73 -15.87 -16.03
N THR A 311 -22.70 -14.91 -16.94
CA THR A 311 -22.78 -13.47 -16.62
C THR A 311 -24.06 -12.88 -17.20
N LYS A 312 -24.64 -11.89 -16.51
CA LYS A 312 -25.70 -11.04 -17.05
C LYS A 312 -25.20 -10.29 -18.29
N GLU A 313 -26.11 -10.03 -19.22
CA GLU A 313 -25.82 -9.15 -20.35
C GLU A 313 -25.48 -7.73 -19.88
N GLY A 314 -24.68 -7.03 -20.69
CA GLY A 314 -24.19 -5.68 -20.40
C GLY A 314 -22.68 -5.58 -20.24
N ASN A 315 -22.21 -4.34 -20.10
CA ASN A 315 -20.78 -4.02 -20.12
C ASN A 315 -20.04 -4.45 -18.86
N PHE A 316 -20.73 -4.50 -17.71
CA PHE A 316 -20.09 -4.82 -16.43
C PHE A 316 -19.77 -6.31 -16.27
N LYS A 317 -20.44 -7.21 -17.01
CA LYS A 317 -20.26 -8.68 -16.92
C LYS A 317 -20.39 -9.21 -15.49
N MET A 318 -21.48 -8.83 -14.83
CA MET A 318 -21.84 -9.32 -13.50
C MET A 318 -22.22 -10.80 -13.56
N LEU A 319 -21.76 -11.61 -12.61
CA LEU A 319 -22.17 -13.02 -12.51
C LEU A 319 -23.67 -13.14 -12.24
N THR A 320 -24.32 -14.17 -12.80
CA THR A 320 -25.74 -14.46 -12.51
C THR A 320 -25.91 -15.00 -11.09
N SER A 321 -24.91 -15.70 -10.58
CA SER A 321 -24.82 -16.22 -9.22
C SER A 321 -23.42 -15.94 -8.70
N PHE A 322 -23.34 -15.30 -7.53
CA PHE A 322 -22.07 -14.88 -6.95
C PHE A 322 -21.31 -16.06 -6.34
N VAL A 323 -19.99 -15.98 -6.37
CA VAL A 323 -19.11 -16.93 -5.66
C VAL A 323 -18.86 -16.34 -4.28
N THR A 324 -19.24 -17.05 -3.24
CA THR A 324 -19.11 -16.56 -1.86
C THR A 324 -17.67 -16.74 -1.39
N ILE A 325 -17.09 -15.69 -0.82
CA ILE A 325 -15.81 -15.79 -0.10
C ILE A 325 -16.13 -16.21 1.33
N LYS A 326 -15.76 -17.44 1.70
CA LYS A 326 -16.04 -18.01 3.02
C LYS A 326 -15.07 -17.45 4.05
N SER A 327 -13.80 -17.39 3.69
CA SER A 327 -12.74 -16.82 4.50
C SER A 327 -11.53 -16.45 3.64
N ILE A 328 -10.70 -15.57 4.18
CA ILE A 328 -9.32 -15.39 3.73
C ILE A 328 -8.45 -15.55 4.98
N SER A 329 -7.44 -16.40 4.92
CA SER A 329 -6.55 -16.66 6.05
C SER A 329 -5.08 -16.58 5.66
N LEU A 330 -4.28 -16.00 6.55
CA LEU A 330 -2.82 -16.05 6.44
C LEU A 330 -2.31 -17.41 6.90
N ASN A 331 -1.58 -18.08 6.02
CA ASN A 331 -0.93 -19.35 6.30
C ASN A 331 0.41 -19.04 6.95
N ASN A 332 0.49 -19.12 8.27
CA ASN A 332 1.76 -19.03 8.97
C ASN A 332 2.57 -20.29 8.63
N SER A 333 3.64 -20.13 7.86
CA SER A 333 4.67 -21.14 7.64
C SER A 333 5.46 -21.41 8.92
#